data_AF-A0A9Q0BTX4-F1
#
_entry.id   AF-A0A9Q0BTX4-F1
#
_cell.length_a   1.000
_cell.length_b   1.000
_cell.length_c   1.000
_cell.angle_alpha   90.00
_cell.angle_beta   90.00
_cell.angle_gamma   90.00
#
_symmetry.space_group_name_H-M   'P 1'
#
loop_
_entity.id
_entity.type
_entity.pdbx_description
1 polymer ?
#
loop_
_entity_poly.entity_id
_entity_poly.type
_entity_poly.pdbx_seq_one_letter_code
_entity_poly.pdbx_strand_id
1 'polypeptide(L)'
;MQYDGPAEFNLAAHRRPKLIIANEHFIVHRILGKDNLIGSWRCMYHHKGCKARASTFMVGSEVKYRSTCSSHNHKNVRTKLDSLKLPWIPTD
;
A
#
# COMPACT_ATOMS: atom_id res chain seq x y z
N MET A 1 -0.04 -20.10 -4.40
CA MET A 1 -0.13 -19.00 -3.39
C MET A 1 -1.11 -17.97 -3.90
N GLN A 2 -2.19 -17.68 -3.16
CA GLN A 2 -3.14 -16.64 -3.56
C GLN A 2 -2.57 -15.24 -3.26
N TYR A 3 -2.68 -14.29 -4.16
CA TYR A 3 -2.21 -12.92 -3.97
C TYR A 3 -3.30 -11.96 -4.47
N ASP A 4 -3.33 -10.75 -3.92
CA ASP A 4 -4.37 -9.78 -4.26
C ASP A 4 -3.97 -8.93 -5.47
N GLY A 5 -2.66 -8.77 -5.71
CA GLY A 5 -2.15 -8.04 -6.85
C GLY A 5 -0.63 -7.90 -6.89
N PRO A 6 -0.10 -7.21 -7.92
CA PRO A 6 1.30 -6.82 -7.99
C PRO A 6 1.64 -5.81 -6.89
N ALA A 7 2.84 -5.90 -6.32
CA ALA A 7 3.29 -4.95 -5.31
C ALA A 7 3.89 -3.70 -5.97
N GLU A 8 3.31 -2.54 -5.69
CA GLU A 8 3.81 -1.25 -6.17
C GLU A 8 4.61 -0.55 -5.06
N PHE A 9 5.81 -0.06 -5.39
CA PHE A 9 6.69 0.59 -4.42
C PHE A 9 7.04 2.02 -4.84
N ASN A 10 6.95 2.94 -3.88
CA ASN A 10 7.61 4.24 -3.99
C ASN A 10 9.05 4.10 -3.46
N LEU A 11 10.01 4.09 -4.39
CA LEU A 11 11.44 4.01 -4.12
C LEU A 11 12.03 5.43 -4.12
N ALA A 12 12.60 5.87 -3.00
CA ALA A 12 13.37 7.10 -2.93
C ALA A 12 14.78 6.79 -2.46
N ALA A 13 15.79 7.36 -3.12
CA ALA A 13 17.21 6.99 -2.98
C ALA A 13 17.74 6.94 -1.52
N HIS A 14 17.15 7.72 -0.62
CA HIS A 14 17.56 7.82 0.79
C HIS A 14 16.47 7.46 1.79
N ARG A 15 15.37 6.83 1.34
CA ARG A 15 14.26 6.46 2.23
C ARG A 15 13.92 4.99 2.08
N ARG A 16 13.45 4.40 3.17
CA ARG A 16 12.87 3.05 3.12
C ARG A 16 11.70 3.02 2.13
N PRO A 17 11.55 1.93 1.35
CA PRO A 17 10.47 1.81 0.38
C PRO A 17 9.11 1.93 1.08
N LYS A 18 8.14 2.45 0.35
CA LYS A 18 6.73 2.44 0.75
C LYS A 18 5.93 1.60 -0.22
N LEU A 19 5.15 0.67 0.30
CA LEU A 19 4.22 -0.12 -0.49
C LEU A 19 2.93 0.69 -0.70
N ILE A 20 2.43 0.70 -1.93
CA ILE A 20 1.18 1.36 -2.33
C ILE A 20 0.16 0.28 -2.65
N ILE A 21 -0.99 0.31 -1.98
CA ILE A 21 -2.13 -0.59 -2.26
C ILE A 21 -3.39 0.27 -2.25
N ALA A 22 -4.17 0.24 -3.34
CA ALA A 22 -5.44 0.98 -3.43
C ALA A 22 -5.32 2.46 -2.98
N ASN A 23 -4.22 3.11 -3.36
CA ASN A 23 -3.90 4.49 -3.00
C ASN A 23 -3.60 4.77 -1.51
N GLU A 24 -3.45 3.70 -0.72
CA GLU A 24 -3.01 3.73 0.67
C GLU A 24 -1.51 3.42 0.77
N HIS A 25 -0.82 4.16 1.64
CA HIS A 25 0.61 3.98 1.85
C HIS A 25 0.89 3.10 3.06
N PHE A 26 1.73 2.11 2.84
CA PHE A 26 2.21 1.21 3.87
C PHE A 26 3.72 1.39 4.08
N ILE A 27 4.12 1.37 5.34
CA ILE A 27 5.51 1.42 5.77
C ILE A 27 5.95 0.04 6.24
N VAL A 28 7.24 -0.22 6.14
CA VAL A 28 7.81 -1.49 6.56
C VAL A 28 7.68 -1.70 8.06
N HIS A 29 7.22 -2.88 8.45
CA HIS A 29 7.20 -3.35 9.84
C HIS A 29 8.32 -4.37 10.08
N ARG A 30 8.47 -5.35 9.19
CA ARG A 30 9.55 -6.34 9.22
C ARG A 30 10.06 -6.60 7.81
N ILE A 31 11.37 -6.65 7.65
CA ILE A 31 12.03 -6.96 6.39
C ILE A 31 12.46 -8.42 6.43
N LEU A 32 12.18 -9.17 5.36
CA LEU A 32 12.57 -10.57 5.21
C LEU A 32 13.53 -10.79 4.03
N GLY A 33 13.65 -9.81 3.10
CA GLY A 33 14.56 -9.86 1.95
C GLY A 33 15.68 -8.82 2.02
N LYS A 34 16.76 -9.02 1.23
CA LYS A 34 17.93 -8.11 1.18
C LYS A 34 17.61 -6.75 0.55
N ASP A 35 16.59 -6.68 -0.29
CA ASP A 35 16.17 -5.50 -1.05
C ASP A 35 15.15 -4.61 -0.33
N ASN A 36 14.74 -4.99 0.89
CA ASN A 36 13.66 -4.33 1.65
C ASN A 36 12.29 -4.34 0.95
N LEU A 37 12.10 -5.15 -0.10
CA LEU A 37 10.84 -5.25 -0.84
C LEU A 37 9.98 -6.42 -0.35
N ILE A 38 10.60 -7.45 0.22
CA ILE A 38 9.91 -8.61 0.80
C ILE A 38 9.78 -8.45 2.31
N GLY A 39 8.55 -8.52 2.84
CA GLY A 39 8.32 -8.39 4.27
C GLY A 39 6.87 -8.14 4.67
N SER A 40 6.71 -7.70 5.92
CA SER A 40 5.44 -7.28 6.50
C SER A 40 5.33 -5.77 6.53
N TRP A 41 4.13 -5.28 6.22
CA TRP A 41 3.82 -3.87 6.03
C TRP A 41 2.62 -3.47 6.88
N ARG A 42 2.61 -2.21 7.34
CA ARG A 42 1.51 -1.60 8.08
C ARG A 42 1.19 -0.24 7.52
N CYS A 43 -0.07 0.19 7.58
CA CYS A 43 -0.44 1.52 7.12
C CYS A 43 0.44 2.61 7.77
N MET A 44 0.77 3.67 7.02
CA MET A 44 1.54 4.80 7.54
C MET A 44 0.86 5.47 8.75
N TYR A 45 -0.47 5.43 8.82
CA TYR A 45 -1.28 5.97 9.91
C TYR A 45 -1.49 4.99 11.07
N HIS A 46 -0.69 3.91 11.19
CA HIS A 46 -0.79 3.00 12.34
C HIS A 46 -0.63 3.70 13.69
N HIS A 47 0.15 4.78 13.74
CA HIS A 47 0.34 5.62 14.93
C HIS A 47 -0.96 6.32 15.36
N LYS A 48 -1.97 6.40 14.50
CA LYS A 48 -3.34 6.88 14.77
C LYS A 48 -4.34 5.74 15.01
N GLY A 49 -3.84 4.52 15.28
CA GLY A 49 -4.67 3.34 15.53
C GLY A 49 -5.12 2.57 14.29
N CYS A 50 -4.63 2.91 13.10
CA CYS A 50 -4.94 2.13 11.90
C CYS A 50 -4.36 0.72 11.99
N LYS A 51 -5.20 -0.30 11.72
CA LYS A 51 -4.84 -1.71 11.83
C LYS A 51 -4.50 -2.37 10.48
N ALA A 52 -4.62 -1.65 9.38
CA ALA A 52 -4.37 -2.21 8.06
C ALA A 52 -2.93 -2.71 7.89
N ARG A 53 -2.81 -3.90 7.31
CA ARG A 53 -1.57 -4.66 7.13
C ARG A 53 -1.54 -5.39 5.80
N ALA A 54 -0.34 -5.58 5.28
CA ALA A 54 -0.08 -6.36 4.07
C ALA A 54 1.26 -7.10 4.21
N SER A 55 1.45 -8.11 3.36
CA SER A 55 2.71 -8.84 3.23
C SER A 55 3.10 -8.90 1.76
N THR A 56 4.39 -8.84 1.47
CA THR A 56 4.94 -9.00 0.12
C THR A 56 5.80 -10.26 0.05
N PHE A 57 5.78 -10.91 -1.11
CA PHE A 57 6.50 -12.15 -1.37
C PHE A 57 6.78 -12.30 -2.88
N MET A 58 7.80 -13.10 -3.20
CA MET A 58 8.15 -13.43 -4.58
C MET A 58 7.14 -14.44 -5.16
N VAL A 59 6.69 -14.20 -6.38
CA VAL A 59 5.94 -15.16 -7.21
C VAL A 59 6.61 -15.18 -8.58
N GLY A 60 7.41 -16.22 -8.86
CA GLY A 60 8.30 -16.22 -10.01
C GLY A 60 9.37 -15.14 -9.86
N SER A 61 9.49 -14.24 -10.85
CA SER A 61 10.40 -13.09 -10.84
C SER A 61 9.78 -11.80 -10.30
N GLU A 62 8.50 -11.80 -9.93
CA GLU A 62 7.77 -10.59 -9.54
C GLU A 62 7.44 -10.57 -8.05
N VAL A 63 7.45 -9.36 -7.46
CA VAL A 63 6.95 -9.15 -6.10
C VAL A 63 5.44 -8.94 -6.14
N LYS A 64 4.70 -9.77 -5.41
CA LYS A 64 3.25 -9.65 -5.21
C LYS A 64 2.94 -9.27 -3.77
N TYR A 65 1.73 -8.77 -3.53
CA TYR A 65 1.25 -8.51 -2.18
C TYR A 65 0.01 -9.33 -1.83
N ARG A 66 -0.22 -9.46 -0.54
CA ARG A 66 -1.49 -9.89 0.05
C ARG A 66 -1.82 -8.99 1.24
N SER A 67 -3.02 -8.43 1.25
CA SER A 67 -3.60 -7.74 2.38
C SER A 67 -3.93 -8.75 3.48
N THR A 68 -3.37 -8.53 4.68
CA THR A 68 -3.64 -9.36 5.86
C THR A 68 -4.65 -8.72 6.81
N CYS A 69 -4.83 -7.40 6.70
CA CYS A 69 -5.94 -6.67 7.30
C CYS A 69 -6.24 -5.44 6.45
N SER A 70 -7.47 -5.31 5.95
CA SER A 70 -7.91 -4.17 5.12
C SER A 70 -8.58 -3.04 5.91
N SER A 71 -8.55 -3.11 7.26
CA SER A 71 -9.25 -2.15 8.12
C SER A 71 -8.49 -0.82 8.26
N HIS A 72 -8.93 0.17 7.50
CA HIS A 72 -8.51 1.57 7.63
C HIS A 72 -9.54 2.37 8.43
N ASN A 73 -9.07 3.15 9.42
CA ASN A 73 -9.91 4.00 10.28
C ASN A 73 -9.65 5.52 10.05
N HIS A 74 -8.93 5.86 8.98
CA HIS A 74 -8.62 7.24 8.61
C HIS A 74 -9.19 7.51 7.21
N LYS A 75 -9.67 8.74 7.00
CA LYS A 75 -10.12 9.19 5.68
C LYS A 75 -8.92 9.72 4.91
N ASN A 76 -8.61 9.10 3.77
CA ASN A 76 -7.64 9.63 2.83
C ASN A 76 -8.33 10.71 1.98
N VAL A 77 -8.50 11.89 2.57
CA VAL A 77 -9.28 13.00 1.98
C VAL A 77 -8.69 13.45 0.64
N ARG A 78 -7.38 13.31 0.43
CA ARG A 78 -6.68 13.78 -0.78
C ARG A 78 -6.74 12.82 -1.97
N THR A 79 -7.05 11.53 -1.75
CA THR A 79 -6.78 10.47 -2.74
C THR A 79 -8.00 9.68 -3.21
N LYS A 80 -9.16 9.79 -2.53
CA LYS A 80 -10.44 9.31 -3.10
C LYS A 80 -10.92 10.13 -4.28
N LEU A 81 -10.51 11.40 -4.38
CA LEU A 81 -10.87 12.28 -5.50
C LEU A 81 -10.16 11.86 -6.80
N ASP A 82 -8.92 11.37 -6.70
CA ASP A 82 -8.14 10.92 -7.87
C ASP A 82 -8.66 9.58 -8.45
N SER A 83 -9.21 8.71 -7.61
CA SER A 83 -9.89 7.49 -8.06
C SER A 83 -11.33 7.73 -8.54
N LEU A 84 -11.88 8.91 -8.26
CA LEU A 84 -13.16 9.40 -8.77
C LEU A 84 -12.93 10.42 -9.89
N LYS A 85 -12.09 10.12 -10.91
CA LYS A 85 -12.11 10.85 -12.19
C LYS A 85 -13.47 10.64 -12.90
N LEU A 86 -14.55 11.12 -12.28
CA LEU A 86 -15.78 11.49 -12.95
C LEU A 86 -15.46 12.84 -13.60
N PRO A 87 -15.64 12.98 -14.92
CA PRO A 87 -15.56 14.30 -15.54
C PRO A 87 -16.58 15.18 -14.83
N TRP A 88 -16.14 16.34 -14.36
CA TRP A 88 -17.04 17.37 -13.85
C TRP A 88 -18.07 17.68 -14.94
N ILE A 89 -19.34 17.34 -14.69
CA ILE A 89 -20.46 17.77 -15.50
C ILE A 89 -21.00 19.04 -14.82
N PRO A 90 -20.92 20.22 -15.45
CA PRO A 90 -21.59 21.41 -14.94
C PRO A 90 -23.10 21.17 -15.03
N THR A 91 -23.82 21.31 -13.93
CA THR A 91 -25.29 21.42 -13.95
C THR A 91 -25.66 22.90 -14.07
N ASP A 92 -26.50 23.19 -15.07
CA ASP A 92 -27.20 24.47 -15.30
C ASP A 92 -28.15 24.81 -14.15
#